data_AF-A0A397SZX0-F1
#
_entry.id   AF-A0A397SZX0-F1
#
_cell.length_a   1.000
_cell.length_b   1.000
_cell.length_c   1.000
_cell.angle_alpha   90.00
_cell.angle_beta   90.00
_cell.angle_gamma   90.00
#
_symmetry.space_group_name_H-M   'P 1'
#
loop_
_entity.id
_entity.type
_entity.pdbx_description
1 polymer ?
#
loop_
_entity_poly.entity_id
_entity_poly.type
_entity_poly.pdbx_seq_one_letter_code
_entity_poly.pdbx_strand_id
1 'polypeptide(L)'
;MTVDWSKFFEILTKSSPASLFKFKFYMSAEIESFKTFFDNWKDKQPMLLQTISNILSANADYLDLMEKYKTKGIIKKYKLYNIRELVYDNDFKDFNI
;
A
#
# COMPACT_ATOMS: atom_id res chain seq x y z
N MET A 1 12.35 3.45 17.89
CA MET A 1 12.86 3.72 16.52
C MET A 1 11.67 3.98 15.64
N THR A 2 11.59 5.17 15.04
CA THR A 2 10.60 5.50 14.01
C THR A 2 11.14 5.01 12.66
N VAL A 3 10.28 4.38 11.86
CA VAL A 3 10.64 3.97 10.49
C VAL A 3 10.55 5.20 9.60
N ASP A 4 11.62 5.51 8.86
CA ASP A 4 11.58 6.51 7.79
C ASP A 4 10.95 5.87 6.55
N TRP A 5 9.65 6.08 6.42
CA TRP A 5 8.84 5.51 5.35
C TRP A 5 9.19 6.04 3.97
N SER A 6 9.54 7.33 3.90
CA SER A 6 9.95 7.97 2.66
C SER A 6 11.20 7.30 2.11
N LYS A 7 12.21 7.06 2.97
CA LYS A 7 13.42 6.33 2.60
C LYS A 7 13.14 4.86 2.25
N PHE A 8 12.29 4.18 3.02
CA PHE A 8 11.91 2.80 2.73
C PHE A 8 11.28 2.66 1.33
N PHE A 9 10.30 3.50 1.01
CA PHE A 9 9.63 3.45 -0.28
C PHE A 9 10.52 3.91 -1.44
N GLU A 10 11.42 4.86 -1.23
CA GLU A 10 12.43 5.21 -2.23
C GLU A 10 13.30 4.02 -2.61
N ILE A 11 13.84 3.31 -1.60
CA ILE A 11 14.66 2.11 -1.80
C ILE A 11 13.84 1.00 -2.46
N LEU A 12 12.61 0.77 -1.98
CA LEU A 12 11.70 -0.23 -2.54
C LEU A 12 11.45 0.05 -4.02
N THR A 13 11.13 1.28 -4.40
CA THR A 13 10.87 1.63 -5.80
C THR A 13 12.11 1.49 -6.68
N LYS A 14 13.29 1.89 -6.21
CA LYS A 14 14.54 1.74 -6.98
C LYS A 14 14.97 0.29 -7.15
N SER A 15 14.80 -0.52 -6.11
CA SER A 15 15.37 -1.87 -6.05
C SER A 15 14.41 -2.95 -6.55
N SER A 16 13.10 -2.66 -6.63
CA SER A 16 12.11 -3.66 -7.02
C SER A 16 12.08 -3.87 -8.54
N PRO A 17 12.01 -5.14 -9.01
CA PRO A 17 11.83 -5.43 -10.43
C PRO A 17 10.47 -4.90 -10.93
N ALA A 18 10.37 -4.65 -12.24
CA ALA A 18 9.11 -4.21 -12.86
C ALA A 18 7.97 -5.24 -12.73
N SER A 19 8.31 -6.51 -12.47
CA SER A 19 7.36 -7.61 -12.24
C SER A 19 6.86 -7.70 -10.79
N LEU A 20 7.36 -6.91 -9.85
CA LEU A 20 6.79 -6.84 -8.50
C LEU A 20 5.51 -6.00 -8.57
N PHE A 21 4.37 -6.54 -8.17
CA PHE A 21 3.10 -5.79 -8.19
C PHE A 21 2.17 -6.11 -7.02
N LYS A 22 2.54 -6.99 -6.09
CA LYS A 22 1.73 -7.37 -4.93
C LYS A 22 2.39 -6.84 -3.66
N PHE A 23 1.66 -6.03 -2.89
CA PHE A 23 2.17 -5.42 -1.66
C PHE A 23 1.18 -5.59 -0.51
N LYS A 24 1.70 -6.04 0.64
CA LYS A 24 0.96 -6.13 1.90
C LYS A 24 1.79 -5.43 2.99
N PHE A 25 1.29 -4.33 3.54
CA PHE A 25 1.97 -3.57 4.60
C PHE A 25 1.24 -3.73 5.94
N TYR A 26 1.97 -4.19 6.96
CA TYR A 26 1.48 -4.38 8.33
C TYR A 26 1.70 -3.13 9.20
N MET A 27 1.35 -1.94 8.72
CA MET A 27 1.52 -0.68 9.47
C MET A 27 1.02 0.53 8.68
N SER A 28 0.75 1.63 9.40
CA SER A 28 0.44 2.94 8.82
C SER A 28 1.72 3.73 8.54
N ALA A 29 2.02 3.96 7.26
CA ALA A 29 2.97 4.99 6.84
C ALA A 29 2.28 6.35 6.72
N GLU A 30 3.04 7.43 6.74
CA GLU A 30 2.51 8.78 6.51
C GLU A 30 1.93 8.88 5.08
N ILE A 31 0.83 9.64 4.94
CA ILE A 31 0.12 9.86 3.67
C ILE A 31 1.08 10.37 2.60
N GLU A 32 2.00 11.28 2.95
CA GLU A 32 3.00 11.83 2.02
C GLU A 32 4.01 10.78 1.54
N SER A 33 4.40 9.83 2.40
CA SER A 33 5.28 8.73 2.01
C SER A 33 4.59 7.80 1.01
N PHE A 34 3.30 7.49 1.21
CA PHE A 34 2.52 6.72 0.24
C PHE A 34 2.33 7.47 -1.08
N LYS A 35 2.04 8.77 -1.02
CA LYS A 35 1.91 9.61 -2.22
C LYS A 35 3.19 9.55 -3.06
N THR A 36 4.34 9.76 -2.43
CA THR A 36 5.66 9.69 -3.07
C THR A 36 5.93 8.29 -3.64
N PHE A 37 5.59 7.23 -2.90
CA PHE A 37 5.71 5.86 -3.37
C PHE A 37 4.91 5.65 -4.67
N PHE A 38 3.64 6.04 -4.70
CA PHE A 38 2.77 5.85 -5.86
C PHE A 38 3.17 6.70 -7.06
N ASP A 39 3.58 7.95 -6.84
CA ASP A 39 4.10 8.82 -7.91
C ASP A 39 5.35 8.20 -8.57
N ASN A 40 6.20 7.54 -7.79
CA ASN A 40 7.38 6.83 -8.29
C ASN A 40 7.07 5.45 -8.89
N TRP A 41 5.88 4.90 -8.65
CA TRP A 41 5.46 3.59 -9.19
C TRP A 41 4.80 3.67 -10.58
N LYS A 42 4.66 4.87 -11.14
CA LYS A 42 3.87 5.14 -12.36
C LYS A 42 4.28 4.38 -13.62
N ASP A 43 5.56 4.02 -13.75
CA ASP A 43 6.11 3.34 -14.92
C ASP A 43 6.24 1.81 -14.71
N LYS A 44 5.60 1.28 -13.66
CA LYS A 44 5.61 -0.15 -13.29
C LYS A 44 4.22 -0.76 -13.42
N GLN A 45 4.15 -2.08 -13.29
CA GLN A 45 2.89 -2.81 -13.27
C GLN A 45 1.95 -2.27 -12.17
N PRO A 46 0.67 -2.01 -12.47
CA PRO A 46 -0.32 -1.58 -11.49
C PRO A 46 -0.38 -2.50 -10.28
N MET A 47 -0.37 -1.92 -9.08
CA MET A 47 -0.22 -2.69 -7.85
C MET A 47 -1.53 -3.26 -7.33
N LEU A 48 -1.46 -4.45 -6.76
CA LEU A 48 -2.43 -4.97 -5.80
C LEU A 48 -1.92 -4.60 -4.41
N LEU A 49 -2.62 -3.69 -3.74
CA LEU A 49 -2.21 -3.12 -2.47
C LEU A 49 -3.14 -3.58 -1.35
N GLN A 50 -2.53 -4.07 -0.28
CA GLN A 50 -3.19 -4.32 0.99
C GLN A 50 -2.47 -3.56 2.08
N THR A 51 -3.22 -2.86 2.92
CA THR A 51 -2.67 -2.24 4.12
C THR A 51 -3.47 -2.67 5.33
N ILE A 52 -2.76 -2.88 6.42
CA ILE A 52 -3.34 -3.25 7.70
C ILE A 52 -3.15 -2.07 8.62
N SER A 53 -4.25 -1.60 9.17
CA SER A 53 -4.26 -0.44 10.05
C SER A 53 -5.23 -0.68 11.19
N ASN A 54 -5.01 -0.02 12.33
CA ASN A 54 -6.11 0.21 13.24
C ASN A 54 -7.10 1.15 12.54
N ILE A 55 -8.41 0.91 12.63
CA ILE A 55 -9.43 1.75 11.97
C ILE A 55 -9.22 3.25 12.29
N LEU A 56 -8.73 3.56 13.49
CA LEU A 56 -8.43 4.92 13.94
C LEU A 56 -7.30 5.63 13.15
N SER A 57 -6.41 4.86 12.50
CA SER A 57 -5.28 5.40 11.71
C SER A 57 -5.56 5.48 10.20
N ALA A 58 -6.70 4.97 9.73
CA ALA A 58 -7.16 5.16 8.36
C ALA A 58 -8.29 6.21 8.33
N ASN A 59 -7.91 7.48 8.20
CA ASN A 59 -8.86 8.58 8.06
C ASN A 59 -9.33 8.72 6.59
N ALA A 60 -10.26 9.65 6.35
CA ALA A 60 -10.80 9.92 5.01
C ALA A 60 -9.69 10.26 4.00
N ASP A 61 -8.73 11.11 4.37
CA ASP A 61 -7.62 11.51 3.51
C ASP A 61 -6.79 10.32 3.00
N TYR A 62 -6.58 9.32 3.87
CA TYR A 62 -5.87 8.10 3.51
C TYR A 62 -6.65 7.29 2.46
N LEU A 63 -7.96 7.12 2.65
CA LEU A 63 -8.81 6.39 1.70
C LEU A 63 -8.94 7.14 0.37
N ASP A 64 -9.10 8.46 0.42
CA ASP A 64 -9.17 9.33 -0.76
C ASP A 64 -7.86 9.27 -1.56
N LEU A 65 -6.71 9.18 -0.88
CA LEU A 65 -5.43 8.95 -1.55
C LEU A 65 -5.44 7.61 -2.32
N MET A 66 -5.88 6.52 -1.70
CA MET A 66 -5.93 5.21 -2.37
C MET A 66 -6.87 5.22 -3.58
N GLU A 67 -8.06 5.82 -3.47
CA GLU A 67 -8.99 5.95 -4.59
C GLU A 67 -8.44 6.85 -5.70
N LYS A 68 -7.76 7.95 -5.36
CA LYS A 68 -7.07 8.81 -6.34
C LYS A 68 -6.02 8.03 -7.14
N TYR A 69 -5.24 7.16 -6.51
CA TYR A 69 -4.22 6.38 -7.23
C TYR A 69 -4.80 5.13 -7.92
N LYS A 70 -5.99 4.67 -7.51
CA LYS A 70 -6.78 3.72 -8.29
C LYS A 70 -7.27 4.31 -9.61
N THR A 71 -7.84 5.52 -9.58
CA THR A 71 -8.33 6.18 -10.81
C THR A 71 -7.20 6.51 -11.79
N LYS A 72 -5.99 6.78 -11.29
CA LYS A 72 -4.77 6.92 -12.11
C LYS A 72 -4.22 5.61 -12.67
N GLY A 73 -4.77 4.46 -12.30
CA GLY A 73 -4.29 3.15 -12.73
C GLY A 73 -3.00 2.67 -12.06
N ILE A 74 -2.51 3.39 -11.04
CA ILE A 74 -1.31 2.97 -10.29
C ILE A 74 -1.65 1.83 -9.34
N ILE A 75 -2.80 1.94 -8.67
CA ILE A 75 -3.35 0.87 -7.84
C ILE A 75 -4.44 0.18 -8.64
N LYS A 76 -4.26 -1.10 -8.94
CA LYS A 76 -5.29 -1.91 -9.60
C LYS A 76 -6.39 -2.33 -8.62
N LYS A 77 -6.02 -2.71 -7.40
CA LYS A 77 -6.94 -3.09 -6.33
C LYS A 77 -6.36 -2.70 -4.98
N TYR A 78 -7.20 -2.13 -4.13
CA TYR A 78 -6.86 -1.77 -2.76
C TYR A 78 -7.78 -2.51 -1.78
N LYS A 79 -7.22 -2.99 -0.67
CA LYS A 79 -8.00 -3.50 0.46
C LYS A 79 -7.37 -3.02 1.78
N LEU A 80 -8.19 -2.38 2.61
CA LEU A 80 -7.84 -2.05 3.99
C LEU A 80 -8.32 -3.19 4.89
N TYR A 81 -7.43 -3.68 5.74
CA TYR A 81 -7.79 -4.62 6.80
C TYR A 81 -7.68 -3.95 8.16
N ASN A 82 -8.63 -4.26 9.04
CA ASN A 82 -8.46 -4.00 10.46
C ASN A 82 -7.55 -5.08 11.07
N ILE A 83 -6.69 -4.71 12.04
CA ILE A 83 -5.89 -5.68 12.81
C ILE A 83 -6.73 -6.85 13.37
N ARG A 84 -8.01 -6.60 13.69
CA ARG A 84 -8.92 -7.62 14.21
C ARG A 84 -9.37 -8.63 13.17
N GLU A 85 -9.41 -8.23 11.90
CA GLU A 85 -9.77 -9.10 10.78
C GLU A 85 -8.63 -10.06 10.42
N LEU A 86 -7.38 -9.68 10.69
CA LEU A 86 -6.21 -10.52 10.45
C LEU A 86 -6.10 -11.75 11.33
N VAL A 87 -6.71 -11.73 12.52
CA VAL A 87 -6.74 -12.91 13.40
C VAL A 87 -7.44 -14.10 12.71
N TYR A 88 -8.25 -13.82 11.69
CA TYR A 88 -8.95 -14.80 10.87
C TYR A 88 -8.37 -14.97 9.46
N ASP A 89 -7.41 -14.13 9.07
CA ASP A 89 -6.91 -14.02 7.69
C ASP A 89 -5.37 -14.10 7.66
N ASN A 90 -4.86 -15.32 7.83
CA ASN A 90 -3.43 -15.60 8.01
C ASN A 90 -2.65 -15.84 6.71
N ASP A 91 -3.26 -15.73 5.52
CA ASP A 91 -2.58 -16.13 4.28
C ASP A 91 -2.55 -15.02 3.21
N PHE A 92 -1.46 -14.97 2.44
CA PHE A 92 -1.35 -14.19 1.18
C PHE A 92 -2.28 -14.70 0.06
N LYS A 93 -3.21 -15.61 0.38
CA LYS A 93 -4.20 -16.18 -0.56
C LYS A 93 -5.15 -15.12 -1.12
N ASP A 94 -5.24 -13.96 -0.49
CA ASP A 94 -6.15 -12.86 -0.87
C ASP A 94 -5.81 -12.12 -2.17
N PHE A 95 -4.61 -12.35 -2.72
CA PHE A 95 -4.26 -11.87 -4.06
C PHE A 95 -4.64 -12.86 -5.17
N ASN A 96 -5.24 -14.00 -4.83
CA ASN A 96 -5.81 -14.92 -5.80
C ASN A 96 -7.21 -14.39 -6.18
N ILE A 97 -7.23 -13.62 -7.26
CA ILE A 97 -8.43 -13.30 -8.04
C ILE A 97 -8.38 -14.19 -9.26
#